data_AF-A0A3S4YKC6-F1
#
_entry.id   AF-A0A3S4YKC6-F1
#
_cell.length_a   1.000
_cell.length_b   1.000
_cell.length_c   1.000
_cell.angle_alpha   90.00
_cell.angle_beta   90.00
_cell.angle_gamma   90.00
#
_symmetry.space_group_name_H-M   'P 1'
#
loop_
_entity.id
_entity.type
_entity.pdbx_description
1 polymer ?
#
loop_
_entity_poly.entity_id
_entity_poly.type
_entity_poly.pdbx_seq_one_letter_code
_entity_poly.pdbx_strand_id
1 'polypeptide(L)'
;MNADLLKESFGTLSETINGLVKIGYIHDFNIHEECIVCHQANVKLSPTEFQIDKVYRFEGESNPDDQSILYVISSPKFNIKGTLVNGYGISSDQETEKVIEKLLTHATPITPENKTSDESENQ
;
A
#
# COMPACT_ATOMS: atom_id res chain seq x y z
N MET A 1 -1.88 1.71 -25.86
CA MET A 1 -1.87 2.84 -24.91
C MET A 1 -1.34 2.33 -23.57
N ASN A 2 -0.03 2.56 -23.36
CA ASN A 2 0.70 2.83 -22.10
C ASN A 2 0.34 2.04 -20.81
N ALA A 3 0.68 0.75 -20.78
CA ALA A 3 0.75 -0.05 -19.55
C ALA A 3 2.08 0.12 -18.77
N ASP A 4 3.04 0.92 -19.28
CA ASP A 4 4.40 1.05 -18.71
C ASP A 4 4.57 2.25 -17.74
N LEU A 5 3.50 3.02 -17.45
CA LEU A 5 3.58 4.23 -16.60
C LEU A 5 3.81 3.96 -15.10
N LEU A 6 3.64 2.71 -14.65
CA LEU A 6 3.89 2.32 -13.25
C LEU A 6 5.35 1.92 -12.98
N LYS A 7 6.25 2.07 -13.95
CA LYS A 7 7.59 1.48 -13.90
C LYS A 7 8.69 2.40 -13.40
N GLU A 8 8.54 3.71 -13.55
CA GLU A 8 9.50 4.68 -13.02
C GLU A 8 8.98 5.24 -11.70
N SER A 9 9.69 4.94 -10.61
CA SER A 9 9.57 5.73 -9.38
C SER A 9 9.89 7.17 -9.78
N PHE A 10 8.93 8.09 -9.63
CA PHE A 10 9.06 9.46 -10.16
C PHE A 10 10.03 10.32 -9.34
N GLY A 11 11.04 9.73 -8.70
CA GLY A 11 11.93 10.41 -7.76
C GLY A 11 11.27 10.56 -6.39
N THR A 12 10.28 11.46 -6.29
CA THR A 12 9.65 11.82 -5.01
C THR A 12 8.21 11.26 -4.87
N LEU A 13 7.73 11.21 -3.63
CA LEU A 13 6.35 10.84 -3.29
C LEU A 13 5.36 11.73 -4.08
N SER A 14 5.58 13.04 -4.01
CA SER A 14 4.74 14.06 -4.67
C SER A 14 4.69 13.88 -6.19
N GLU A 15 5.83 13.60 -6.83
CA GLU A 15 5.86 13.36 -8.28
C GLU A 15 5.14 12.07 -8.67
N THR A 16 5.28 11.02 -7.85
CA THR A 16 4.61 9.73 -8.10
C THR A 16 3.10 9.88 -8.00
N ILE A 17 2.60 10.57 -6.97
CA ILE A 17 1.18 10.89 -6.83
C ILE A 17 0.67 11.68 -8.04
N ASN A 18 1.41 12.70 -8.49
CA ASN A 18 1.04 13.46 -9.68
C ASN A 18 0.99 12.59 -10.95
N GLY A 19 1.89 11.62 -11.11
CA GLY A 19 1.85 10.64 -12.20
C GLY A 19 0.61 9.75 -12.12
N LEU A 20 0.28 9.26 -10.93
CA LEU A 20 -0.89 8.42 -10.65
C LEU A 20 -2.22 9.16 -10.91
N VAL A 21 -2.30 10.43 -10.54
CA VAL A 21 -3.45 11.30 -10.85
C VAL A 21 -3.68 11.38 -12.36
N LYS A 22 -2.61 11.50 -13.17
CA LYS A 22 -2.73 11.57 -14.65
C LYS A 22 -3.27 10.29 -15.29
N ILE A 23 -3.06 9.13 -14.66
CA ILE A 23 -3.58 7.84 -15.15
C ILE A 23 -4.94 7.47 -14.55
N GLY A 24 -5.50 8.32 -13.67
CA GLY A 24 -6.86 8.19 -13.11
C GLY A 24 -6.94 7.76 -11.65
N TYR A 25 -5.81 7.62 -10.95
CA TYR A 25 -5.79 7.38 -9.50
C TYR A 25 -5.83 8.74 -8.80
N ILE A 26 -7.02 9.35 -8.78
CA ILE A 26 -7.25 10.70 -8.23
C ILE A 26 -7.77 10.69 -6.80
N HIS A 27 -8.22 9.52 -6.34
CA HIS A 27 -8.79 9.38 -5.01
C HIS A 27 -7.72 9.18 -3.96
N ASP A 28 -7.92 9.84 -2.82
CA ASP A 28 -7.12 9.60 -1.63
C ASP A 28 -7.85 8.63 -0.71
N PHE A 29 -7.18 7.56 -0.35
CA PHE A 29 -7.63 6.57 0.62
C PHE A 29 -6.89 6.78 1.92
N ASN A 30 -7.61 6.71 3.04
CA ASN A 30 -7.06 6.75 4.38
C ASN A 30 -7.40 5.43 5.10
N ILE A 31 -6.51 4.99 5.98
CA ILE A 31 -6.81 3.85 6.85
C ILE A 31 -7.70 4.35 7.99
N HIS A 32 -8.77 3.60 8.25
CA HIS A 32 -9.66 3.85 9.37
C HIS A 32 -9.99 2.51 10.04
N GLU A 33 -9.51 2.33 11.27
CA GLU A 33 -9.64 1.10 12.06
C GLU A 33 -9.11 -0.13 11.31
N GLU A 34 -10.00 -0.90 10.67
CA GLU A 34 -9.69 -2.13 9.93
C GLU A 34 -10.00 -2.06 8.42
N CYS A 35 -10.34 -0.89 7.89
CA CYS A 35 -10.75 -0.67 6.51
C CYS A 35 -10.07 0.56 5.92
N ILE A 36 -10.15 0.72 4.59
CA ILE A 36 -9.76 1.99 3.95
C ILE A 36 -11.01 2.80 3.65
N VAL A 37 -10.94 4.10 3.88
CA VAL A 37 -12.02 5.04 3.61
C VAL A 37 -11.56 6.05 2.56
N CYS A 38 -12.42 6.29 1.58
CA CYS A 38 -12.25 7.39 0.67
C CYS A 38 -13.13 8.54 1.13
N HIS A 39 -12.53 9.60 1.69
CA HIS A 39 -13.28 10.78 2.12
C HIS A 39 -13.93 11.51 0.94
N GLN A 40 -13.28 11.50 -0.23
CA GLN A 40 -13.81 12.16 -1.43
C GLN A 40 -15.10 11.51 -1.95
N ALA A 41 -15.15 10.17 -1.95
CA ALA A 41 -16.32 9.41 -2.37
C ALA A 41 -17.24 9.04 -1.20
N ASN A 42 -16.85 9.36 0.04
CA ASN A 42 -17.50 8.95 1.28
C ASN A 42 -17.87 7.45 1.31
N VAL A 43 -16.94 6.61 0.84
CA VAL A 43 -17.07 5.16 0.81
C VAL A 43 -16.02 4.51 1.70
N LYS A 44 -16.38 3.36 2.26
CA LYS A 44 -15.47 2.48 2.98
C LYS A 44 -15.28 1.20 2.18
N LEU A 45 -14.04 0.77 2.03
CA LEU A 45 -13.66 -0.47 1.37
C LEU A 45 -13.00 -1.38 2.39
N SER A 46 -13.54 -2.58 2.51
CA SER A 46 -12.94 -3.64 3.30
C SER A 46 -11.69 -4.19 2.61
N PRO A 47 -10.72 -4.79 3.31
CA PRO A 47 -9.50 -5.41 2.74
C PRO A 47 -9.76 -6.51 1.67
N THR A 48 -11.00 -6.95 1.52
CA THR A 48 -11.47 -7.89 0.48
C THR A 48 -12.16 -7.21 -0.71
N GLU A 49 -12.43 -5.90 -0.61
CA GLU A 49 -13.16 -5.10 -1.62
C GLU A 49 -12.23 -4.20 -2.46
N PHE A 50 -10.94 -4.27 -2.20
CA PHE A 50 -9.91 -3.56 -2.95
C PHE A 50 -8.71 -4.45 -3.20
N GLN A 51 -7.87 -4.02 -4.14
CA GLN A 51 -6.64 -4.70 -4.53
C GLN A 51 -5.51 -3.68 -4.63
N ILE A 52 -4.31 -4.08 -4.22
CA ILE A 52 -3.10 -3.28 -4.37
C ILE A 52 -2.53 -3.58 -5.76
N ASP A 53 -2.56 -2.60 -6.66
CA ASP A 53 -1.91 -2.70 -7.97
C ASP A 53 -0.39 -2.52 -7.84
N LYS A 54 0.06 -1.63 -6.95
CA LYS A 54 1.47 -1.26 -6.82
C LYS A 54 1.80 -0.71 -5.43
N VAL A 55 3.05 -0.85 -5.01
CA VAL A 55 3.59 -0.28 -3.78
C VAL A 55 4.87 0.47 -4.10
N TYR A 56 4.99 1.71 -3.60
CA TYR A 56 6.19 2.53 -3.67
C TYR A 56 6.64 2.88 -2.26
N ARG A 57 7.91 2.67 -1.95
CA ARG A 57 8.50 3.04 -0.67
C ARG A 57 9.43 4.22 -0.89
N PHE A 58 9.20 5.27 -0.12
CA PHE A 58 9.96 6.50 -0.09
C PHE A 58 10.61 6.64 1.28
N GLU A 59 11.83 7.16 1.30
CA GLU A 59 12.49 7.59 2.52
C GLU A 59 12.17 9.07 2.72
N GLY A 60 11.91 9.47 3.96
CA GLY A 60 11.52 10.81 4.32
C GLY A 60 12.63 11.78 3.96
N GLU A 61 12.31 12.81 3.18
CA GLU A 61 13.29 13.85 2.80
C GLU A 61 13.86 14.58 4.03
N SER A 62 13.12 14.59 5.14
CA SER A 62 13.50 15.25 6.38
C SER A 62 14.26 14.34 7.35
N ASN A 63 13.90 13.06 7.44
CA ASN A 63 14.54 12.09 8.32
C ASN A 63 14.70 10.78 7.56
N PRO A 64 15.93 10.23 7.44
CA PRO A 64 16.14 8.94 6.77
C PRO A 64 15.47 7.77 7.51
N ASP A 65 15.19 7.93 8.81
CA ASP A 65 14.40 7.00 9.62
C ASP A 65 12.89 7.11 9.39
N ASP A 66 12.40 8.23 8.85
CA ASP A 66 10.99 8.38 8.50
C ASP A 66 10.77 7.73 7.13
N GLN A 67 9.80 6.84 7.01
CA GLN A 67 9.56 6.13 5.76
C GLN A 67 8.11 6.28 5.36
N SER A 68 7.87 6.60 4.10
CA SER A 68 6.52 6.72 3.57
C SER A 68 6.28 5.65 2.51
N ILE A 69 5.22 4.88 2.68
CA ILE A 69 4.82 3.86 1.71
C ILE A 69 3.54 4.30 1.03
N LEU A 70 3.61 4.46 -0.29
CA LEU A 70 2.48 4.78 -1.15
C LEU A 70 1.95 3.49 -1.78
N TYR A 71 0.72 3.14 -1.44
CA TYR A 71 -0.01 2.01 -2.02
C TYR A 71 -0.96 2.52 -3.10
N VAL A 72 -0.85 1.95 -4.29
CA VAL A 72 -1.76 2.18 -5.41
C VAL A 72 -2.87 1.16 -5.31
N ILE A 73 -4.09 1.62 -5.05
CA ILE A 73 -5.23 0.76 -4.74
C ILE A 73 -6.32 0.98 -5.79
N SER A 74 -6.89 -0.11 -6.27
CA SER A 74 -8.12 -0.09 -7.06
C SER A 74 -9.20 -0.95 -6.40
N SER A 75 -10.46 -0.54 -6.55
CA SER A 75 -11.60 -1.36 -6.17
C SER A 75 -12.33 -1.80 -7.44
N PRO A 76 -12.23 -3.08 -7.82
CA PRO A 76 -13.02 -3.58 -8.95
C PRO A 76 -14.51 -3.54 -8.66
N LYS A 77 -14.91 -3.63 -7.38
CA LYS A 77 -16.31 -3.62 -6.93
C LYS A 77 -16.99 -2.27 -7.13
N PHE A 78 -16.32 -1.19 -6.72
CA PHE A 78 -16.84 0.18 -6.84
C PHE A 78 -16.31 0.93 -8.08
N ASN A 79 -15.42 0.29 -8.84
CA ASN A 79 -14.71 0.87 -9.98
C ASN A 79 -13.95 2.17 -9.65
N ILE A 80 -13.50 2.31 -8.39
CA ILE A 80 -12.74 3.48 -7.93
C ILE A 80 -11.25 3.16 -7.84
N LYS A 81 -10.42 4.16 -8.10
CA LYS A 81 -8.96 4.05 -8.12
C LYS A 81 -8.35 5.21 -7.38
N GLY A 82 -7.38 4.91 -6.52
CA GLY A 82 -6.78 5.90 -5.65
C GLY A 82 -5.48 5.44 -5.05
N THR A 83 -4.94 6.29 -4.19
CA THR A 83 -3.67 6.08 -3.53
C THR A 83 -3.84 6.18 -2.03
N LEU A 84 -3.09 5.36 -1.30
CA LEU A 84 -3.01 5.36 0.15
C LEU A 84 -1.56 5.67 0.52
N VAL A 85 -1.34 6.77 1.23
CA VAL A 85 -0.03 7.11 1.78
C VAL A 85 0.01 6.66 3.24
N ASN A 86 1.00 5.86 3.60
CA ASN A 86 1.25 5.47 4.97
C ASN A 86 2.64 5.94 5.42
N GLY A 87 2.69 6.84 6.39
CA GLY A 87 3.93 7.24 7.06
C GLY A 87 4.27 6.26 8.18
N TYR A 88 5.37 5.53 8.03
CA TYR A 88 6.02 4.76 9.07
C TYR A 88 6.91 5.67 9.90
N GLY A 89 6.52 5.88 11.17
CA GLY A 89 7.28 6.64 12.16
C GLY A 89 7.03 6.14 13.58
N ILE A 90 7.62 6.82 14.57
CA ILE A 90 7.50 6.50 16.01
C ILE A 90 6.06 6.53 16.57
N SER A 91 5.12 7.05 15.78
CA SER A 91 3.70 7.15 16.11
C SER A 91 2.81 6.35 15.15
N SER A 92 3.34 5.31 14.50
CA SER A 92 2.51 4.39 13.73
C SER A 92 1.57 3.64 14.68
N ASP A 93 0.28 3.96 14.64
CA ASP A 93 -0.75 3.21 15.35
C ASP A 93 -0.69 1.73 14.95
N GLN A 94 -0.58 0.83 15.94
CA GLN A 94 -0.55 -0.63 15.73
C GLN A 94 -1.76 -1.14 14.93
N GLU A 95 -2.86 -0.39 14.94
CA GLU A 95 -4.07 -0.69 14.17
C GLU A 95 -3.81 -0.55 12.66
N THR A 96 -3.08 0.50 12.27
CA THR A 96 -2.68 0.75 10.88
C THR A 96 -1.76 -0.34 10.35
N GLU A 97 -0.83 -0.82 11.17
CA GLU A 97 0.06 -1.92 10.80
C GLU A 97 -0.72 -3.22 10.54
N LYS A 98 -1.65 -3.57 11.42
CA LYS A 98 -2.50 -4.76 11.24
C LYS A 98 -3.33 -4.69 9.97
N VAL A 99 -3.83 -3.51 9.62
CA VAL A 99 -4.52 -3.31 8.34
C VAL A 99 -3.57 -3.61 7.20
N ILE A 100 -2.41 -2.94 7.15
CA ILE A 100 -1.42 -3.09 6.09
C ILE A 100 -0.97 -4.55 5.95
N GLU A 101 -0.70 -5.24 7.07
CA GLU A 101 -0.39 -6.68 7.06
C GLU A 101 -1.51 -7.50 6.43
N LYS A 102 -2.78 -7.24 6.78
CA LYS A 102 -3.93 -7.89 6.13
C LYS A 102 -3.99 -7.55 4.63
N LEU A 103 -3.62 -6.34 4.23
CA LEU A 103 -3.62 -5.94 2.80
C LEU A 103 -2.56 -6.68 2.01
N LEU A 104 -1.35 -6.79 2.57
CA LEU A 104 -0.23 -7.51 1.98
C LEU A 104 -0.49 -9.03 1.94
N THR A 105 -1.21 -9.56 2.94
CA THR A 105 -1.59 -10.99 2.98
C THR A 105 -2.53 -11.37 1.84
N HIS A 106 -3.37 -10.44 1.36
CA HIS A 106 -4.31 -10.69 0.26
C HIS A 106 -3.76 -10.34 -1.13
N ALA A 107 -2.79 -9.43 -1.21
CA ALA A 107 -2.06 -9.13 -2.43
C ALA A 107 -1.00 -10.21 -2.69
N THR A 108 -1.42 -11.42 -3.09
CA THR A 108 -0.60 -12.59 -3.44
C THR A 108 0.75 -12.68 -2.69
N PRO A 109 0.91 -13.57 -1.71
CA PRO A 109 2.13 -13.64 -0.92
C PRO A 109 3.34 -13.73 -1.85
N ILE A 110 4.23 -12.74 -1.78
CA ILE A 110 5.65 -13.04 -1.95
C ILE A 110 5.97 -14.01 -0.82
N THR A 111 5.97 -15.30 -1.15
CA THR A 111 6.40 -16.36 -0.25
C THR A 111 7.73 -15.94 0.38
N PRO A 112 7.86 -15.81 1.71
CA PRO A 112 9.16 -15.95 2.32
C PRO A 112 9.54 -17.42 2.12
N GLU A 113 10.17 -17.71 0.98
CA GLU A 113 10.90 -18.94 0.81
C GLU A 113 12.13 -18.84 1.72
N ASN A 114 11.98 -19.15 3.02
CA ASN A 114 13.08 -19.72 3.79
C ASN A 114 12.62 -20.50 5.03
N LYS A 115 12.56 -21.82 4.83
CA LYS A 115 12.98 -22.90 5.73
C LYS A 115 12.37 -22.97 7.14
N THR A 116 11.29 -23.73 7.23
CA THR A 116 11.18 -24.74 8.29
C THR A 116 12.31 -25.76 8.11
N SER A 117 13.23 -25.81 9.05
CA SER A 117 14.07 -26.97 9.33
C SER A 117 14.35 -26.99 10.83
N ASP A 118 13.28 -27.10 11.61
CA ASP A 118 13.35 -27.71 12.93
C ASP A 118 13.57 -29.21 12.69
N GLU A 119 14.84 -29.58 12.53
CA GLU A 119 15.31 -30.96 12.63
C GLU A 119 16.45 -30.96 13.64
N SER A 120 16.10 -30.93 14.93
CA SER A 120 17.03 -31.41 15.95
C SER A 120 17.17 -32.92 15.76
N GLU A 121 18.38 -33.33 15.45
CA GLU A 121 18.82 -34.70 15.18
C GLU A 121 18.30 -35.72 16.21
N ASN A 122 17.80 -36.82 15.65
CA ASN A 122 17.52 -38.10 16.30
C ASN A 122 18.84 -38.83 16.64
N GLN A 123 19.11 -39.12 17.93
CA GLN A 123 19.28 -40.47 18.52
C GLN A 123 19.86 -40.44 19.93
#